data_AF-W6XVA2-F1
#
_entry.id   AF-W6XVA2-F1
#
_cell.length_a   1.000
_cell.length_b   1.000
_cell.length_c   1.000
_cell.angle_alpha   90.00
_cell.angle_beta   90.00
_cell.angle_gamma   90.00
#
_symmetry.space_group_name_H-M   'P 1'
#
loop_
_entity.id
_entity.type
_entity.pdbx_description
1 polymer ?
#
loop_
_entity_poly.entity_id
_entity_poly.type
_entity_poly.pdbx_seq_one_letter_code
_entity_poly.pdbx_strand_id
1 'polypeptide(L)'
;MATESGTTQDQSDMQQLGIEQKLNRNFSIYTLLGFALLIGNNWVYALIGNGVSLQNGGPAGGIWMLCVVLCGMLAVTLCIAEQTSMHPSSGGPYVWVGIHLPGRWGKCISYVVGWLTFLGWQAGMAGTCFLTGEQIRGLIALISSSYKPAPMHSTLLCISVATFAIIWNTLLAKYLPYGEGLMIIPYMMVFVAFLSVLIVMGPKSDATEIFLEFKDPSGWGNTAVATMVGMIAPILTMGSGDATTHLAEEVKNASQSNPKATIIGFLTNSLGALSMSIVLFLRQGNDYAALIGTPYGQPWIQTLVDATGSEPIAAAMLGLVCVLLLVTRGLDLYFSCRVPH
;
A
#
# COMPACT_ATOMS: atom_id res chain seq x y z
N MET A 1 -33.52 20.69 -2.87
CA MET A 1 -33.78 19.41 -3.56
C MET A 1 -33.42 19.60 -5.02
N ALA A 2 -32.20 19.29 -5.41
CA ALA A 2 -31.73 19.35 -6.79
C ALA A 2 -31.00 18.03 -7.08
N THR A 3 -31.49 17.33 -8.10
CA THR A 3 -30.99 16.08 -8.66
C THR A 3 -29.64 16.31 -9.34
N GLU A 4 -28.54 15.86 -8.73
CA GLU A 4 -27.28 15.63 -9.46
C GLU A 4 -27.06 14.13 -9.62
N SER A 5 -27.96 13.51 -10.40
CA SER A 5 -27.69 12.19 -10.97
C SER A 5 -26.47 12.29 -11.88
N GLY A 6 -25.61 11.27 -11.88
CA GLY A 6 -24.40 11.21 -12.70
C GLY A 6 -24.64 11.47 -14.20
N THR A 7 -23.58 11.42 -14.99
CA THR A 7 -23.68 11.65 -16.45
C THR A 7 -24.70 10.69 -17.11
N THR A 8 -25.19 11.01 -18.31
CA THR A 8 -26.09 10.10 -19.03
C THR A 8 -25.46 8.72 -19.23
N GLN A 9 -24.14 8.67 -19.44
CA GLN A 9 -23.38 7.42 -19.52
C GLN A 9 -23.43 6.66 -18.20
N ASP A 10 -23.18 7.35 -17.08
CA ASP A 10 -23.24 6.77 -15.74
C ASP A 10 -24.60 6.13 -15.43
N GLN A 11 -25.69 6.75 -15.85
CA GLN A 11 -27.05 6.20 -15.67
C GLN A 11 -27.28 4.97 -16.56
N SER A 12 -26.80 5.00 -17.80
CA SER A 12 -26.85 3.86 -18.73
C SER A 12 -26.06 2.66 -18.19
N ASP A 13 -24.85 2.88 -17.69
CA ASP A 13 -23.98 1.84 -17.15
C ASP A 13 -24.66 1.14 -15.95
N MET A 14 -25.26 1.92 -15.03
CA MET A 14 -25.98 1.37 -13.88
C MET A 14 -27.23 0.57 -14.29
N GLN A 15 -27.97 1.04 -15.30
CA GLN A 15 -29.13 0.34 -15.84
C GLN A 15 -28.74 -1.00 -16.49
N GLN A 16 -27.63 -1.04 -17.24
CA GLN A 16 -27.12 -2.28 -17.85
C GLN A 16 -26.72 -3.32 -16.80
N LEU A 17 -26.17 -2.87 -15.68
CA LEU A 17 -25.78 -3.73 -14.56
C LEU A 17 -26.96 -4.12 -13.66
N GLY A 18 -28.13 -3.49 -13.82
CA GLY A 18 -29.28 -3.67 -12.93
C GLY A 18 -29.04 -3.17 -11.50
N ILE A 19 -28.12 -2.21 -11.32
CA ILE A 19 -27.76 -1.65 -10.01
C ILE A 19 -28.49 -0.32 -9.81
N GLU A 20 -29.21 -0.20 -8.69
CA GLU A 20 -29.83 1.06 -8.30
C GLU A 20 -28.78 2.01 -7.72
N GLN A 21 -28.66 3.22 -8.27
CA GLN A 21 -27.73 4.24 -7.77
C GLN A 21 -28.18 4.73 -6.38
N LYS A 22 -27.47 4.30 -5.33
CA LYS A 22 -27.72 4.72 -3.94
C LYS A 22 -26.72 5.74 -3.41
N LEU A 23 -25.53 5.79 -3.99
CA LEU A 23 -24.42 6.64 -3.53
C LEU A 23 -24.32 7.95 -4.31
N ASN A 24 -23.85 9.02 -3.65
CA ASN A 24 -23.62 10.31 -4.28
C ASN A 24 -22.26 10.34 -4.99
N ARG A 25 -22.24 10.87 -6.21
CA ARG A 25 -21.01 10.97 -7.02
C ARG A 25 -20.17 12.18 -6.61
N ASN A 26 -19.30 11.97 -5.62
CA ASN A 26 -18.49 13.01 -5.00
C ASN A 26 -17.04 13.06 -5.54
N PHE A 27 -16.58 12.03 -6.24
CA PHE A 27 -15.19 11.94 -6.69
C PHE A 27 -14.99 12.40 -8.14
N SER A 28 -13.99 13.23 -8.33
CA SER A 28 -13.39 13.57 -9.64
C SER A 28 -12.20 12.66 -9.93
N ILE A 29 -11.72 12.66 -11.18
CA ILE A 29 -10.51 11.89 -11.55
C ILE A 29 -9.27 12.30 -10.73
N TYR A 30 -9.13 13.57 -10.36
CA TYR A 30 -7.96 14.06 -9.59
C TYR A 30 -8.01 13.60 -8.15
N THR A 31 -9.19 13.66 -7.52
CA THR A 31 -9.37 13.16 -6.15
C THR A 31 -9.23 11.64 -6.12
N LEU A 32 -9.72 10.94 -7.15
CA LEU A 32 -9.55 9.49 -7.29
C LEU A 32 -8.09 9.07 -7.52
N LEU A 33 -7.31 9.87 -8.26
CA LEU A 33 -5.88 9.62 -8.43
C LEU A 33 -5.12 9.84 -7.13
N GLY A 34 -5.41 10.92 -6.41
CA GLY A 34 -4.82 11.16 -5.08
C GLY A 34 -5.16 10.05 -4.09
N PHE A 35 -6.40 9.55 -4.15
CA PHE A 35 -6.82 8.38 -3.40
C PHE A 35 -5.98 7.14 -3.76
N ALA A 36 -5.84 6.80 -5.05
CA ALA A 36 -5.06 5.65 -5.51
C ALA A 36 -3.61 5.68 -5.02
N LEU A 37 -3.01 6.87 -4.95
CA LEU A 37 -1.65 7.07 -4.45
C LEU A 37 -1.57 6.89 -2.93
N LEU A 38 -2.46 7.54 -2.18
CA LEU A 38 -2.47 7.49 -0.73
C LEU A 38 -2.80 6.09 -0.20
N ILE A 39 -3.74 5.38 -0.82
CA ILE A 39 -4.12 4.03 -0.38
C ILE A 39 -3.00 3.02 -0.63
N GLY A 40 -2.33 3.10 -1.78
CA GLY A 40 -1.20 2.22 -2.08
C GLY A 40 -0.01 2.46 -1.17
N ASN A 41 0.30 3.74 -0.92
CA ASN A 41 1.40 4.15 -0.05
C ASN A 41 2.74 3.43 -0.37
N ASN A 42 2.97 3.09 -1.64
CA ASN A 42 3.96 2.07 -2.01
C ASN A 42 5.41 2.47 -1.65
N TRP A 43 5.78 3.76 -1.70
CA TRP A 43 7.16 4.14 -1.33
C TRP A 43 7.44 3.94 0.17
N VAL A 44 6.43 4.08 1.04
CA VAL A 44 6.59 3.79 2.47
C VAL A 44 6.68 2.28 2.68
N TYR A 45 5.82 1.50 2.01
CA TYR A 45 5.90 0.04 2.10
C TYR A 45 7.20 -0.53 1.52
N ALA A 46 7.79 0.13 0.53
CA ALA A 46 9.13 -0.19 0.04
C ALA A 46 10.21 -0.04 1.14
N LEU A 47 10.11 0.98 2.00
CA LEU A 47 10.99 1.13 3.16
C LEU A 47 10.78 -0.02 4.16
N ILE A 48 9.52 -0.32 4.49
CA ILE A 48 9.17 -1.37 5.46
C ILE A 48 9.59 -2.76 4.95
N GLY A 49 9.40 -3.02 3.66
CA GLY A 49 9.74 -4.29 3.01
C GLY A 49 11.24 -4.56 2.89
N ASN A 50 12.09 -3.57 3.15
CA ASN A 50 13.55 -3.70 3.10
C ASN A 50 14.05 -4.82 4.02
N GLY A 51 13.51 -4.95 5.24
CA GLY A 51 14.00 -5.96 6.19
C GLY A 51 13.78 -7.39 5.72
N VAL A 52 12.60 -7.66 5.15
CA VAL A 52 12.28 -8.97 4.57
C VAL A 52 13.18 -9.26 3.37
N SER A 53 13.42 -8.27 2.52
CA SER A 53 14.29 -8.41 1.34
C SER A 53 15.74 -8.68 1.72
N LEU A 54 16.27 -7.95 2.72
CA LEU A 54 17.63 -8.16 3.24
C LEU A 54 17.81 -9.57 3.78
N GLN A 55 16.82 -10.09 4.50
CA GLN A 55 16.83 -11.45 5.05
C GLN A 55 16.65 -12.54 3.99
N ASN A 56 16.03 -12.23 2.84
CA ASN A 56 15.58 -13.20 1.85
C ASN A 56 15.90 -12.72 0.44
N GLY A 57 17.11 -13.02 -0.04
CA GLY A 57 17.60 -12.62 -1.37
C GLY A 57 18.54 -11.42 -1.37
N GLY A 58 18.65 -10.70 -0.25
CA GLY A 58 19.49 -9.51 -0.14
C GLY A 58 18.95 -8.32 -0.95
N PRO A 59 19.75 -7.26 -1.10
CA PRO A 59 19.36 -6.07 -1.88
C PRO A 59 19.02 -6.39 -3.35
N ALA A 60 19.80 -7.26 -3.99
CA ALA A 60 19.55 -7.69 -5.36
C ALA A 60 18.20 -8.40 -5.48
N GLY A 61 17.91 -9.31 -4.55
CA GLY A 61 16.62 -9.97 -4.44
C GLY A 61 15.47 -8.97 -4.30
N GLY A 62 15.60 -7.99 -3.40
CA GLY A 62 14.60 -6.94 -3.20
C GLY A 62 14.28 -6.15 -4.47
N ILE A 63 15.31 -5.68 -5.19
CA ILE A 63 15.13 -4.87 -6.41
C ILE A 63 14.55 -5.71 -7.55
N TRP A 64 15.14 -6.86 -7.84
CA TRP A 64 14.71 -7.68 -8.98
C TRP A 64 13.34 -8.31 -8.75
N MET A 65 13.03 -8.75 -7.52
CA MET A 65 11.69 -9.26 -7.22
C MET A 65 10.64 -8.15 -7.23
N LEU A 66 11.00 -6.91 -6.87
CA LEU A 66 10.10 -5.77 -7.07
C LEU A 66 9.79 -5.56 -8.55
N CYS A 67 10.77 -5.66 -9.46
CA CYS A 67 10.54 -5.58 -10.90
C CYS A 67 9.63 -6.71 -11.42
N VAL A 68 9.86 -7.94 -10.95
CA VAL A 68 9.02 -9.11 -11.32
C VAL A 68 7.58 -8.91 -10.85
N VAL A 69 7.38 -8.52 -9.60
CA VAL A 69 6.04 -8.25 -9.03
C VAL A 69 5.38 -7.09 -9.75
N LEU A 70 6.11 -6.03 -10.09
CA LEU A 70 5.60 -4.91 -10.86
C LEU A 70 5.03 -5.37 -12.20
N CYS A 71 5.77 -6.19 -12.96
CA CYS A 71 5.28 -6.72 -14.23
C CYS A 71 4.01 -7.56 -14.06
N GLY A 72 3.97 -8.44 -13.05
CA GLY A 72 2.80 -9.27 -12.76
C GLY A 72 1.58 -8.45 -12.33
N MET A 73 1.77 -7.52 -11.39
CA MET A 73 0.70 -6.67 -10.87
C MET A 73 0.23 -5.63 -11.90
N LEU A 74 1.10 -5.20 -12.83
CA LEU A 74 0.68 -4.36 -13.95
C LEU A 74 -0.31 -5.11 -14.85
N ALA A 75 -0.04 -6.38 -15.17
CA ALA A 75 -0.97 -7.19 -15.96
C ALA A 75 -2.33 -7.33 -15.25
N VAL A 76 -2.32 -7.61 -13.93
CA VAL A 76 -3.55 -7.66 -13.12
C VAL A 76 -4.28 -6.32 -13.14
N THR A 77 -3.56 -5.21 -12.97
CA THR A 77 -4.11 -3.86 -12.96
C THR A 77 -4.74 -3.49 -14.30
N LEU A 78 -4.12 -3.88 -15.42
CA LEU A 78 -4.68 -3.66 -16.76
C LEU A 78 -5.98 -4.45 -16.95
N CYS A 79 -6.04 -5.70 -16.49
CA CYS A 79 -7.28 -6.47 -16.52
C CYS A 79 -8.39 -5.83 -15.67
N ILE A 80 -8.06 -5.35 -14.46
CA ILE A 80 -9.02 -4.63 -13.59
C ILE A 80 -9.51 -3.36 -14.28
N ALA A 81 -8.61 -2.58 -14.89
CA ALA A 81 -8.96 -1.36 -15.59
C ALA A 81 -9.89 -1.64 -16.80
N GLU A 82 -9.57 -2.65 -17.60
CA GLU A 82 -10.43 -3.07 -18.71
C GLU A 82 -11.84 -3.44 -18.22
N GLN A 83 -11.94 -4.28 -17.19
CA GLN A 83 -13.21 -4.69 -16.63
C GLN A 83 -14.01 -3.52 -16.04
N THR A 84 -13.34 -2.62 -15.33
CA THR A 84 -13.98 -1.43 -14.74
C THR A 84 -14.45 -0.45 -15.81
N SER A 85 -13.80 -0.42 -16.98
CA SER A 85 -14.23 0.40 -18.11
C SER A 85 -15.52 -0.09 -18.77
N MET A 86 -15.73 -1.42 -18.78
CA MET A 86 -16.94 -2.04 -19.34
C MET A 86 -18.08 -2.10 -18.33
N HIS A 87 -17.75 -2.40 -17.06
CA HIS A 87 -18.73 -2.67 -16.00
C HIS A 87 -18.32 -1.92 -14.73
N PRO A 88 -18.48 -0.58 -14.69
CA PRO A 88 -18.09 0.23 -13.55
C PRO A 88 -19.03 -0.06 -12.36
N SER A 89 -18.62 -0.98 -11.50
CA SER A 89 -19.36 -1.39 -10.31
C SER A 89 -18.46 -1.41 -9.08
N SER A 90 -18.97 -0.93 -7.95
CA SER A 90 -18.24 -0.95 -6.67
C SER A 90 -18.06 -2.36 -6.13
N GLY A 91 -18.86 -3.32 -6.62
CA GLY A 91 -18.70 -4.74 -6.32
C GLY A 91 -17.50 -5.40 -7.01
N GLY A 92 -16.92 -4.76 -8.03
CA GLY A 92 -15.67 -5.20 -8.65
C GLY A 92 -15.70 -6.68 -9.11
N PRO A 93 -14.69 -7.50 -8.79
CA PRO A 93 -14.52 -8.85 -9.34
C PRO A 93 -15.73 -9.79 -9.20
N TYR A 94 -16.47 -9.75 -8.09
CA TYR A 94 -17.58 -10.69 -7.91
C TYR A 94 -18.77 -10.37 -8.82
N VAL A 95 -19.02 -9.09 -9.11
CA VAL A 95 -20.05 -8.65 -10.06
C VAL A 95 -19.65 -9.07 -11.47
N TRP A 96 -18.39 -8.84 -11.84
CA TRP A 96 -17.87 -9.19 -13.17
C TRP A 96 -17.98 -10.68 -13.44
N VAL A 97 -17.63 -11.52 -12.47
CA VAL A 97 -17.76 -12.99 -12.58
C VAL A 97 -19.21 -13.40 -12.81
N GLY A 98 -20.16 -12.77 -12.11
CA GLY A 98 -21.59 -13.04 -12.28
C GLY A 98 -22.13 -12.64 -13.66
N ILE A 99 -21.55 -11.62 -14.29
CA ILE A 99 -21.89 -11.18 -15.64
C ILE A 99 -21.32 -12.13 -16.71
N HIS A 100 -20.06 -12.54 -16.57
CA HIS A 100 -19.37 -13.33 -17.59
C HIS A 100 -19.72 -14.83 -17.56
N LEU A 101 -20.16 -15.35 -16.41
CA LEU A 101 -20.50 -16.76 -16.25
C LEU A 101 -22.02 -16.95 -16.09
N PRO A 102 -22.74 -17.49 -17.09
CA PRO A 102 -24.17 -17.73 -16.97
C PRO A 102 -24.49 -18.94 -16.08
N GLY A 103 -25.70 -18.92 -15.50
CA GLY A 103 -26.28 -20.07 -14.80
C GLY A 103 -25.87 -20.23 -13.33
N ARG A 104 -26.00 -21.47 -12.80
CA ARG A 104 -25.76 -21.77 -11.38
C ARG A 104 -24.29 -21.64 -10.97
N TRP A 105 -23.38 -21.93 -11.90
CA TRP A 105 -21.93 -21.82 -11.67
C TRP A 105 -21.47 -20.38 -11.53
N GLY A 106 -22.02 -19.44 -12.31
CA GLY A 106 -21.72 -18.02 -12.16
C GLY A 106 -22.06 -17.48 -10.77
N LYS A 107 -23.25 -17.84 -10.24
CA LYS A 107 -23.65 -17.46 -8.88
C LYS A 107 -22.73 -18.04 -7.81
N CYS A 108 -22.36 -19.32 -7.94
CA CYS A 108 -21.49 -19.99 -6.99
C CYS A 108 -20.07 -19.39 -6.99
N ILE A 109 -19.48 -19.18 -8.17
CA ILE A 109 -18.13 -18.63 -8.31
C ILE A 109 -18.12 -17.15 -7.88
N SER A 110 -19.15 -16.37 -8.25
CA SER A 110 -19.30 -14.99 -7.79
C SER A 110 -19.33 -14.92 -6.25
N TYR A 111 -20.07 -15.81 -5.59
CA TYR A 111 -20.11 -15.88 -4.12
C TYR A 111 -18.73 -16.22 -3.52
N VAL A 112 -18.01 -17.19 -4.10
CA VAL A 112 -16.65 -17.53 -3.65
C VAL A 112 -15.69 -16.36 -3.83
N VAL A 113 -15.74 -15.68 -4.98
CA VAL A 113 -14.90 -14.51 -5.26
C VAL A 113 -15.22 -13.37 -4.30
N GLY A 114 -16.50 -13.10 -4.02
CA GLY A 114 -16.90 -12.10 -3.03
C GLY A 114 -16.35 -12.38 -1.63
N TRP A 115 -16.41 -13.63 -1.17
CA TRP A 115 -15.81 -14.03 0.11
C TRP A 115 -14.29 -13.94 0.13
N LEU A 116 -13.62 -14.32 -0.96
CA LEU A 116 -12.16 -14.19 -1.07
C LEU A 116 -11.73 -12.73 -1.04
N THR A 117 -12.44 -11.84 -1.75
CA THR A 117 -12.20 -10.40 -1.71
C THR A 117 -12.43 -9.87 -0.28
N PHE A 118 -13.55 -10.22 0.36
CA PHE A 118 -13.83 -9.79 1.74
C PHE A 118 -12.73 -10.24 2.71
N LEU A 119 -12.37 -11.53 2.71
CA LEU A 119 -11.31 -12.06 3.57
C LEU A 119 -9.94 -11.43 3.28
N GLY A 120 -9.64 -11.16 2.00
CA GLY A 120 -8.44 -10.46 1.58
C GLY A 120 -8.34 -9.06 2.19
N TRP A 121 -9.42 -8.28 2.14
CA TRP A 121 -9.47 -6.94 2.74
C TRP A 121 -9.38 -6.99 4.28
N GLN A 122 -10.01 -7.96 4.94
CA GLN A 122 -9.90 -8.11 6.40
C GLN A 122 -8.47 -8.51 6.83
N ALA A 123 -7.84 -9.45 6.13
CA ALA A 123 -6.48 -9.86 6.39
C ALA A 123 -5.48 -8.73 6.09
N GLY A 124 -5.69 -8.00 4.99
CA GLY A 124 -4.90 -6.82 4.62
C GLY A 124 -4.98 -5.71 5.67
N MET A 125 -6.17 -5.43 6.20
CA MET A 125 -6.36 -4.49 7.30
C MET A 125 -5.55 -4.90 8.54
N ALA A 126 -5.69 -6.15 8.98
CA ALA A 126 -4.95 -6.64 10.14
C ALA A 126 -3.42 -6.59 9.94
N GLY A 127 -2.94 -7.00 8.75
CA GLY A 127 -1.53 -6.96 8.40
C GLY A 127 -0.95 -5.54 8.35
N THR A 128 -1.67 -4.59 7.75
CA THR A 128 -1.21 -3.19 7.68
C THR A 128 -1.28 -2.48 9.04
N CYS A 129 -2.25 -2.81 9.90
CA CYS A 129 -2.26 -2.36 11.30
C CYS A 129 -1.04 -2.88 12.07
N PHE A 130 -0.69 -4.16 11.88
CA PHE A 130 0.50 -4.75 12.49
C PHE A 130 1.78 -4.05 12.02
N LEU A 131 1.96 -3.86 10.70
CA LEU A 131 3.13 -3.17 10.14
C LEU A 131 3.25 -1.72 10.64
N THR A 132 2.12 -1.01 10.76
CA THR A 132 2.08 0.35 11.32
C THR A 132 2.48 0.34 12.80
N GLY A 133 1.98 -0.63 13.57
CA GLY A 133 2.37 -0.84 14.97
C GLY A 133 3.87 -1.09 15.13
N GLU A 134 4.48 -1.86 14.23
CA GLU A 134 5.94 -2.09 14.24
C GLU A 134 6.75 -0.82 13.98
N GLN A 135 6.25 0.12 13.15
CA GLN A 135 6.95 1.40 12.95
C GLN A 135 6.85 2.30 14.19
N ILE A 136 5.69 2.32 14.86
CA ILE A 136 5.51 3.03 16.13
C ILE A 136 6.41 2.40 17.21
N ARG A 137 6.51 1.07 17.23
CA ARG A 137 7.41 0.35 18.14
C ARG A 137 8.88 0.72 17.90
N GLY A 138 9.30 0.80 16.64
CA GLY A 138 10.63 1.27 16.26
C GLY A 138 10.88 2.71 16.68
N LEU A 139 9.89 3.59 16.57
CA LEU A 139 9.97 4.98 17.03
C LEU A 139 10.15 5.07 18.56
N ILE A 140 9.42 4.25 19.32
CA ILE A 140 9.58 4.18 20.78
C ILE A 140 11.00 3.71 21.15
N ALA A 141 11.50 2.67 20.47
CA ALA A 141 12.86 2.17 20.68
C ALA A 141 13.93 3.20 20.34
N LEU A 142 13.70 4.04 19.33
CA LEU A 142 14.61 5.10 18.92
C LEU A 142 14.66 6.25 19.93
N ILE A 143 13.51 6.64 20.51
CA ILE A 143 13.43 7.76 21.46
C ILE A 143 13.80 7.33 22.88
N SER A 144 13.58 6.06 23.23
CA SER A 144 13.76 5.53 24.58
C SER A 144 14.78 4.39 24.61
N SER A 145 15.98 4.70 25.08
CA SER A 145 17.07 3.72 25.24
C SER A 145 16.78 2.64 26.30
N SER A 146 15.81 2.85 27.19
CA SER A 146 15.40 1.87 28.20
C SER A 146 14.30 0.92 27.71
N TYR A 147 13.72 1.17 26.54
CA TYR A 147 12.65 0.35 25.99
C TYR A 147 13.17 -1.02 25.56
N LYS A 148 12.50 -2.08 26.02
CA LYS A 148 12.79 -3.46 25.62
C LYS A 148 11.65 -3.97 24.75
N PRO A 149 11.88 -4.18 23.44
CA PRO A 149 10.89 -4.80 22.56
C PRO A 149 10.41 -6.15 23.12
N ALA A 150 9.10 -6.35 23.14
CA ALA A 150 8.46 -7.60 23.51
C ALA A 150 7.33 -7.91 22.51
N PRO A 151 7.09 -9.18 22.15
CA PRO A 151 6.05 -9.53 21.19
C PRO A 151 4.65 -9.00 21.55
N MET A 152 4.32 -8.94 22.85
CA MET A 152 3.05 -8.39 23.32
C MET A 152 2.89 -6.89 22.99
N HIS A 153 3.97 -6.12 22.91
CA HIS A 153 3.89 -4.71 22.52
C HIS A 153 3.42 -4.56 21.07
N SER A 154 3.89 -5.42 20.17
CA SER A 154 3.46 -5.46 18.76
C SER A 154 1.96 -5.75 18.63
N THR A 155 1.46 -6.74 19.38
CA THR A 155 0.03 -7.07 19.39
C THR A 155 -0.82 -5.93 19.94
N LEU A 156 -0.41 -5.32 21.06
CA LEU A 156 -1.14 -4.20 21.66
C LEU A 156 -1.15 -2.96 20.75
N LEU A 157 -0.03 -2.65 20.09
CA LEU A 157 0.04 -1.56 19.12
C LEU A 157 -0.83 -1.85 17.89
N CYS A 158 -0.83 -3.09 17.38
CA CYS A 158 -1.73 -3.50 16.30
C CYS A 158 -3.21 -3.27 16.66
N ILE A 159 -3.65 -3.71 17.85
CA ILE A 159 -5.01 -3.51 18.35
C ILE A 159 -5.31 -2.01 18.50
N SER A 160 -4.34 -1.23 18.98
CA SER A 160 -4.49 0.22 19.18
C SER A 160 -4.66 0.96 17.85
N VAL A 161 -3.86 0.61 16.83
CA VAL A 161 -3.96 1.18 15.47
C VAL A 161 -5.29 0.79 14.82
N ALA A 162 -5.72 -0.47 14.94
CA ALA A 162 -7.02 -0.91 14.43
C ALA A 162 -8.18 -0.16 15.12
N THR A 163 -8.12 -0.01 16.44
CA THR A 163 -9.12 0.74 17.22
C THR A 163 -9.15 2.21 16.81
N PHE A 164 -7.99 2.83 16.62
CA PHE A 164 -7.89 4.19 16.10
C PHE A 164 -8.54 4.32 14.72
N ALA A 165 -8.26 3.39 13.80
CA ALA A 165 -8.86 3.39 12.48
C ALA A 165 -10.40 3.28 12.56
N ILE A 166 -10.94 2.43 13.44
CA ILE A 166 -12.39 2.27 13.67
C ILE A 166 -13.02 3.56 14.18
N ILE A 167 -12.41 4.21 15.19
CA ILE A 167 -12.89 5.47 15.75
C ILE A 167 -12.85 6.57 14.69
N TRP A 168 -11.72 6.69 13.99
CA TRP A 168 -11.54 7.65 12.90
C TRP A 168 -12.62 7.48 11.85
N ASN A 169 -12.85 6.25 11.41
CA ASN A 169 -13.85 5.96 10.40
C ASN A 169 -15.27 6.33 10.87
N THR A 170 -15.62 5.95 12.09
CA THR A 170 -16.95 6.21 12.65
C THR A 170 -17.26 7.71 12.80
N LEU A 171 -16.25 8.52 13.14
CA LEU A 171 -16.44 9.95 13.44
C LEU A 171 -16.13 10.89 12.26
N LEU A 172 -15.15 10.54 11.41
CA LEU A 172 -14.57 11.43 10.38
C LEU A 172 -14.88 10.99 8.95
N ALA A 173 -15.56 9.85 8.72
CA ALA A 173 -15.99 9.38 7.40
C ALA A 173 -16.66 10.46 6.54
N LYS A 174 -17.43 11.38 7.16
CA LYS A 174 -18.12 12.47 6.45
C LYS A 174 -17.19 13.56 5.90
N TYR A 175 -15.95 13.64 6.37
CA TYR A 175 -14.96 14.64 5.93
C TYR A 175 -13.88 14.07 5.01
N LEU A 176 -13.82 12.74 4.84
CA LEU A 176 -12.84 12.04 3.99
C LEU A 176 -12.73 12.65 2.57
N PRO A 177 -13.85 12.90 1.85
CA PRO A 177 -13.79 13.38 0.47
C PRO A 177 -13.08 14.74 0.30
N TYR A 178 -13.04 15.56 1.35
CA TYR A 178 -12.37 16.87 1.33
C TYR A 178 -10.89 16.80 1.71
N GLY A 179 -10.46 15.74 2.40
CA GLY A 179 -9.10 15.57 2.89
C GLY A 179 -8.14 14.94 1.89
N GLU A 180 -8.60 14.01 1.06
CA GLU A 180 -7.74 13.18 0.21
C GLU A 180 -6.92 13.97 -0.81
N GLY A 181 -7.54 14.95 -1.47
CA GLY A 181 -6.85 15.81 -2.42
C GLY A 181 -5.80 16.72 -1.77
N LEU A 182 -5.96 17.07 -0.49
CA LEU A 182 -5.01 17.89 0.25
C LEU A 182 -3.84 17.05 0.79
N MET A 183 -4.09 15.81 1.21
CA MET A 183 -3.10 14.93 1.83
C MET A 183 -2.03 14.42 0.84
N ILE A 184 -2.28 14.50 -0.46
CA ILE A 184 -1.27 14.17 -1.47
C ILE A 184 -0.05 15.12 -1.42
N ILE A 185 -0.25 16.39 -1.06
CA ILE A 185 0.82 17.39 -1.02
C ILE A 185 1.84 17.05 0.09
N PRO A 186 1.45 16.89 1.38
CA PRO A 186 2.38 16.47 2.42
C PRO A 186 2.95 15.08 2.15
N TYR A 187 2.19 14.16 1.58
CA TYR A 187 2.69 12.85 1.17
C TYR A 187 3.88 12.95 0.20
N MET A 188 3.74 13.74 -0.86
CA MET A 188 4.81 13.95 -1.85
C MET A 188 5.98 14.77 -1.28
N MET A 189 5.73 15.72 -0.39
CA MET A 189 6.80 16.46 0.29
C MET A 189 7.66 15.54 1.16
N VAL A 190 7.03 14.63 1.92
CA VAL A 190 7.77 13.66 2.74
C VAL A 190 8.56 12.70 1.86
N PHE A 191 7.99 12.23 0.74
CA PHE A 191 8.71 11.40 -0.23
C PHE A 191 10.00 12.09 -0.74
N VAL A 192 9.90 13.35 -1.19
CA VAL A 192 11.06 14.11 -1.70
C VAL A 192 12.08 14.37 -0.59
N ALA A 193 11.63 14.71 0.63
CA ALA A 193 12.52 14.92 1.77
C ALA A 193 13.31 13.65 2.12
N PHE A 194 12.63 12.50 2.19
CA PHE A 194 13.25 11.21 2.46
C PHE A 194 14.27 10.81 1.39
N LEU A 195 13.90 10.90 0.11
CA LEU A 195 14.82 10.64 -0.99
C LEU A 195 16.05 11.53 -0.91
N SER A 196 15.87 12.83 -0.67
CA SER A 196 16.96 13.80 -0.59
C SER A 196 17.92 13.48 0.54
N VAL A 197 17.41 13.17 1.73
CA VAL A 197 18.23 12.79 2.90
C VAL A 197 19.04 11.54 2.61
N LEU A 198 18.42 10.48 2.07
CA LEU A 198 19.14 9.24 1.76
C LEU A 198 20.19 9.43 0.67
N ILE A 199 19.87 10.13 -0.42
CA ILE A 199 20.79 10.39 -1.54
C ILE A 199 21.98 11.25 -1.11
N VAL A 200 21.76 12.27 -0.29
CA VAL A 200 22.83 13.19 0.10
C VAL A 200 23.64 12.61 1.26
N MET A 201 22.97 12.11 2.29
CA MET A 201 23.57 11.82 3.59
C MET A 201 23.74 10.33 3.89
N GLY A 202 23.00 9.43 3.23
CA GLY A 202 23.02 8.00 3.55
C GLY A 202 24.38 7.31 3.32
N PRO A 203 24.76 6.28 4.07
CA PRO A 203 26.00 5.54 3.83
C PRO A 203 26.03 4.89 2.44
N LYS A 204 27.11 5.07 1.67
CA LYS A 204 27.21 4.49 0.33
C LYS A 204 27.38 2.97 0.39
N SER A 205 26.68 2.27 -0.49
CA SER A 205 26.76 0.82 -0.67
C SER A 205 27.44 0.49 -2.02
N ASP A 206 28.01 -0.70 -2.17
CA ASP A 206 28.63 -1.10 -3.43
C ASP A 206 27.56 -1.48 -4.48
N ALA A 207 27.56 -0.82 -5.64
CA ALA A 207 26.52 -1.05 -6.64
C ALA A 207 26.55 -2.49 -7.21
N THR A 208 27.73 -3.09 -7.30
CA THR A 208 27.87 -4.48 -7.79
C THR A 208 27.16 -5.43 -6.84
N GLU A 209 27.45 -5.30 -5.53
CA GLU A 209 26.79 -6.05 -4.48
C GLU A 209 25.26 -5.83 -4.50
N ILE A 210 24.81 -4.57 -4.59
CA ILE A 210 23.37 -4.25 -4.55
C ILE A 210 22.57 -4.83 -5.72
N PHE A 211 23.13 -4.86 -6.93
CA PHE A 211 22.37 -5.30 -8.11
C PHE A 211 22.62 -6.75 -8.52
N LEU A 212 23.76 -7.34 -8.13
CA LEU A 212 24.21 -8.63 -8.67
C LEU A 212 24.40 -9.72 -7.60
N GLU A 213 24.56 -9.37 -6.32
CA GLU A 213 24.77 -10.36 -5.26
C GLU A 213 23.49 -10.73 -4.51
N PHE A 214 23.03 -11.96 -4.74
CA PHE A 214 21.92 -12.55 -4.00
C PHE A 214 22.41 -13.25 -2.74
N LYS A 215 21.74 -13.01 -1.61
CA LYS A 215 22.15 -13.53 -0.30
C LYS A 215 21.00 -14.28 0.38
N ASP A 216 21.34 -15.29 1.18
CA ASP A 216 20.39 -16.07 2.00
C ASP A 216 20.76 -16.01 3.51
N PRO A 217 20.57 -14.85 4.17
CA PRO A 217 20.78 -14.77 5.62
C PRO A 217 19.82 -15.64 6.44
N SER A 218 18.63 -15.95 5.92
CA SER A 218 17.61 -16.75 6.62
C SER A 218 17.90 -18.25 6.61
N GLY A 219 18.86 -18.71 5.82
CA GLY A 219 19.32 -20.10 5.83
C GLY A 219 18.36 -21.07 5.14
N TRP A 220 17.69 -20.65 4.06
CA TRP A 220 16.90 -21.54 3.20
C TRP A 220 17.74 -22.61 2.48
N GLY A 221 19.06 -22.46 2.46
CA GLY A 221 20.00 -23.41 1.86
C GLY A 221 20.07 -23.30 0.33
N ASN A 222 19.30 -22.40 -0.26
CA ASN A 222 19.29 -22.07 -1.68
C ASN A 222 18.88 -20.61 -1.86
N THR A 223 19.78 -19.81 -2.45
CA THR A 223 19.56 -18.38 -2.68
C THR A 223 18.36 -18.10 -3.56
N ALA A 224 18.06 -18.93 -4.56
CA ALA A 224 16.87 -18.76 -5.39
C ALA A 224 15.58 -18.94 -4.58
N VAL A 225 15.53 -19.96 -3.71
CA VAL A 225 14.38 -20.17 -2.81
C VAL A 225 14.25 -19.01 -1.83
N ALA A 226 15.36 -18.57 -1.23
CA ALA A 226 15.37 -17.39 -0.36
C ALA A 226 14.84 -16.15 -1.09
N THR A 227 15.29 -15.88 -2.32
CA THR A 227 14.80 -14.76 -3.13
C THR A 227 13.31 -14.87 -3.45
N MET A 228 12.81 -16.08 -3.75
CA MET A 228 11.37 -16.29 -3.97
C MET A 228 10.54 -16.06 -2.69
N VAL A 229 11.06 -16.45 -1.52
CA VAL A 229 10.43 -16.12 -0.23
C VAL A 229 10.43 -14.60 0.00
N GLY A 230 11.53 -13.92 -0.36
CA GLY A 230 11.66 -12.47 -0.26
C GLY A 230 10.67 -11.68 -1.13
N MET A 231 10.11 -12.30 -2.17
CA MET A 231 9.08 -11.72 -3.04
C MET A 231 7.82 -11.26 -2.27
N ILE A 232 7.60 -11.77 -1.05
CA ILE A 232 6.49 -11.32 -0.21
C ILE A 232 6.53 -9.80 0.09
N ALA A 233 7.73 -9.22 0.23
CA ALA A 233 7.88 -7.78 0.49
C ALA A 233 7.36 -6.89 -0.67
N PRO A 234 7.80 -7.09 -1.93
CA PRO A 234 7.24 -6.34 -3.04
C PRO A 234 5.76 -6.65 -3.31
N ILE A 235 5.27 -7.87 -3.04
CA ILE A 235 3.83 -8.19 -3.13
C ILE A 235 3.02 -7.32 -2.16
N LEU A 236 3.47 -7.20 -0.90
CA LEU A 236 2.81 -6.33 0.10
C LEU A 236 2.89 -4.85 -0.28
N THR A 237 3.97 -4.46 -0.95
CA THR A 237 4.17 -3.08 -1.42
C THR A 237 3.23 -2.72 -2.57
N MET A 238 2.81 -3.68 -3.40
CA MET A 238 2.10 -3.44 -4.66
C MET A 238 0.63 -3.91 -4.67
N GLY A 239 0.01 -4.07 -3.50
CA GLY A 239 -1.30 -4.71 -3.35
C GLY A 239 -2.54 -3.87 -3.66
N SER A 240 -2.44 -2.57 -3.97
CA SER A 240 -3.59 -1.65 -3.96
C SER A 240 -4.27 -1.43 -5.33
N GLY A 241 -4.08 -2.34 -6.29
CA GLY A 241 -4.50 -2.14 -7.69
C GLY A 241 -6.02 -2.06 -7.89
N ASP A 242 -6.81 -2.73 -7.05
CA ASP A 242 -8.27 -2.80 -7.18
C ASP A 242 -9.03 -1.73 -6.37
N ALA A 243 -8.35 -1.00 -5.47
CA ALA A 243 -8.96 -0.07 -4.52
C ALA A 243 -9.90 0.97 -5.18
N THR A 244 -9.48 1.53 -6.32
CA THR A 244 -10.28 2.53 -7.07
C THR A 244 -11.58 1.96 -7.65
N THR A 245 -11.64 0.64 -7.89
CA THR A 245 -12.82 -0.05 -8.42
C THR A 245 -13.98 0.03 -7.43
N HIS A 246 -13.69 -0.11 -6.14
CA HIS A 246 -14.69 -0.07 -5.07
C HIS A 246 -15.32 1.31 -4.87
N LEU A 247 -14.83 2.33 -5.58
CA LEU A 247 -15.36 3.68 -5.60
C LEU A 247 -16.20 4.00 -6.85
N ALA A 248 -16.40 3.04 -7.76
CA ALA A 248 -17.04 3.30 -9.05
C ALA A 248 -18.38 4.04 -8.96
N GLU A 249 -19.24 3.71 -7.98
CA GLU A 249 -20.54 4.37 -7.84
C GLU A 249 -20.47 5.80 -7.28
N GLU A 250 -19.36 6.17 -6.62
CA GLU A 250 -19.12 7.50 -6.05
C GLU A 250 -18.31 8.41 -7.00
N VAL A 251 -17.88 7.90 -8.16
CA VAL A 251 -17.07 8.62 -9.14
C VAL A 251 -17.92 9.16 -10.29
N LYS A 252 -17.61 10.37 -10.77
CA LYS A 252 -18.22 10.94 -11.99
C LYS A 252 -17.57 10.34 -13.24
N ASN A 253 -18.38 9.87 -14.20
CA ASN A 253 -17.92 9.22 -15.43
C ASN A 253 -17.02 8.00 -15.14
N ALA A 254 -17.56 7.05 -14.36
CA ALA A 254 -16.78 5.98 -13.74
C ALA A 254 -16.08 5.06 -14.75
N SER A 255 -16.76 4.73 -15.86
CA SER A 255 -16.23 3.90 -16.96
C SER A 255 -14.99 4.49 -17.64
N GLN A 256 -14.73 5.80 -17.50
CA GLN A 256 -13.52 6.45 -18.02
C GLN A 256 -12.55 6.89 -16.93
N SER A 257 -13.06 7.43 -15.82
CA SER A 257 -12.26 8.00 -14.75
C SER A 257 -11.55 6.93 -13.94
N ASN A 258 -12.25 5.85 -13.59
CA ASN A 258 -11.67 4.75 -12.81
C ASN A 258 -10.49 4.09 -13.52
N PRO A 259 -10.64 3.50 -14.73
CA PRO A 259 -9.53 2.79 -15.37
C PRO A 259 -8.28 3.66 -15.55
N LYS A 260 -8.46 4.95 -15.88
CA LYS A 260 -7.35 5.90 -15.97
C LYS A 260 -6.67 6.10 -14.61
N ALA A 261 -7.44 6.33 -13.55
CA ALA A 261 -6.91 6.51 -12.21
C ALA A 261 -6.22 5.24 -11.68
N THR A 262 -6.77 4.06 -11.96
CA THR A 262 -6.18 2.77 -11.61
C THR A 262 -4.80 2.61 -12.24
N ILE A 263 -4.67 2.80 -13.56
CA ILE A 263 -3.41 2.62 -14.29
C ILE A 263 -2.38 3.69 -13.91
N ILE A 264 -2.77 4.98 -13.93
CA ILE A 264 -1.85 6.08 -13.63
C ILE A 264 -1.41 6.02 -12.15
N GLY A 265 -2.35 5.73 -11.25
CA GLY A 265 -2.09 5.57 -9.83
C GLY A 265 -1.11 4.43 -9.58
N PHE A 266 -1.36 3.26 -10.16
CA PHE A 266 -0.47 2.10 -10.06
C PHE A 266 0.94 2.40 -10.58
N LEU A 267 1.08 2.97 -11.78
CA LEU A 267 2.39 3.28 -12.37
C LEU A 267 3.16 4.29 -11.53
N THR A 268 2.49 5.33 -11.05
CA THR A 268 3.11 6.37 -10.21
C THR A 268 3.57 5.80 -8.87
N ASN A 269 2.72 4.99 -8.21
CA ASN A 269 3.08 4.29 -6.98
C ASN A 269 4.24 3.30 -7.19
N SER A 270 4.22 2.57 -8.31
CA SER A 270 5.28 1.62 -8.69
C SER A 270 6.62 2.33 -8.89
N LEU A 271 6.62 3.49 -9.56
CA LEU A 271 7.82 4.30 -9.74
C LEU A 271 8.33 4.87 -8.40
N GLY A 272 7.42 5.28 -7.51
CA GLY A 272 7.76 5.71 -6.15
C GLY A 272 8.41 4.61 -5.32
N ALA A 273 7.86 3.39 -5.36
CA ALA A 273 8.46 2.24 -4.68
C ALA A 273 9.81 1.83 -5.27
N LEU A 274 9.93 1.79 -6.59
CA LEU A 274 11.18 1.43 -7.26
C LEU A 274 12.29 2.43 -6.96
N SER A 275 11.99 3.73 -7.08
CA SER A 275 12.97 4.79 -6.78
C SER A 275 13.39 4.78 -5.31
N MET A 276 12.45 4.66 -4.38
CA MET A 276 12.76 4.56 -2.95
C MET A 276 13.57 3.30 -2.62
N SER A 277 13.20 2.15 -3.18
CA SER A 277 13.93 0.88 -2.95
C SER A 277 15.37 0.97 -3.44
N ILE A 278 15.59 1.44 -4.68
CA ILE A 278 16.93 1.59 -5.26
C ILE A 278 17.77 2.54 -4.41
N VAL A 279 17.21 3.69 -4.04
CA VAL A 279 17.92 4.68 -3.23
C VAL A 279 18.25 4.13 -1.85
N LEU A 280 17.29 3.48 -1.18
CA LEU A 280 17.51 2.88 0.13
C LEU A 280 18.62 1.83 0.08
N PHE A 281 18.56 0.88 -0.86
CA PHE A 281 19.57 -0.17 -0.98
C PHE A 281 20.95 0.37 -1.36
N LEU A 282 21.04 1.42 -2.18
CA LEU A 282 22.31 2.07 -2.49
C LEU A 282 22.85 2.92 -1.33
N ARG A 283 22.00 3.33 -0.39
CA ARG A 283 22.31 4.31 0.67
C ARG A 283 22.14 3.78 2.10
N GLN A 284 22.11 2.46 2.29
CA GLN A 284 22.03 1.81 3.61
C GLN A 284 23.38 1.35 4.17
N GLY A 285 24.43 1.31 3.35
CA GLY A 285 25.73 0.72 3.69
C GLY A 285 25.76 -0.80 3.46
N ASN A 286 26.92 -1.41 3.69
CA ASN A 286 27.15 -2.83 3.40
C ASN A 286 27.10 -3.74 4.65
N ASP A 287 26.88 -3.20 5.85
CA ASP A 287 26.76 -4.00 7.08
C ASP A 287 25.33 -4.52 7.28
N TYR A 288 24.97 -5.55 6.51
CA TYR A 288 23.63 -6.12 6.57
C TYR A 288 23.33 -6.82 7.89
N ALA A 289 24.34 -7.32 8.60
CA ALA A 289 24.15 -7.95 9.90
C ALA A 289 23.72 -6.91 10.94
N ALA A 290 24.35 -5.74 10.96
CA ALA A 290 23.95 -4.63 11.82
C ALA A 290 22.55 -4.10 11.47
N LEU A 291 22.24 -3.98 10.17
CA LEU A 291 20.92 -3.54 9.71
C LEU A 291 19.81 -4.53 10.12
N ILE A 292 20.00 -5.84 9.88
CA ILE A 292 19.01 -6.87 10.22
C ILE A 292 18.85 -7.01 11.74
N GLY A 293 19.96 -6.90 12.49
CA GLY A 293 20.00 -7.03 13.94
C GLY A 293 19.70 -5.74 14.71
N THR A 294 19.24 -4.68 14.04
CA THR A 294 19.07 -3.36 14.64
C THR A 294 18.16 -3.39 15.88
N PRO A 295 18.50 -2.66 16.97
CA PRO A 295 17.67 -2.58 18.16
C PRO A 295 16.29 -1.96 17.90
N TYR A 296 16.14 -1.21 16.81
CA TYR A 296 14.87 -0.60 16.41
C TYR A 296 13.89 -1.61 15.79
N GLY A 297 14.38 -2.80 15.40
CA GLY A 297 13.60 -3.89 14.81
C GLY A 297 13.22 -3.72 13.33
N GLN A 298 13.53 -2.57 12.73
CA GLN A 298 13.27 -2.28 11.31
C GLN A 298 14.53 -1.72 10.66
N PRO A 299 15.13 -2.42 9.68
CA PRO A 299 16.43 -2.02 9.10
C PRO A 299 16.45 -0.62 8.48
N TRP A 300 15.36 -0.19 7.85
CA TRP A 300 15.28 1.15 7.27
C TRP A 300 15.34 2.28 8.32
N ILE A 301 14.94 2.01 9.57
CA ILE A 301 15.07 2.96 10.68
C ILE A 301 16.56 3.12 11.04
N GLN A 302 17.31 2.03 11.08
CA GLN A 302 18.77 2.08 11.27
C GLN A 302 19.44 2.90 10.17
N THR A 303 19.09 2.63 8.91
CA THR A 303 19.60 3.39 7.76
C THR A 303 19.33 4.90 7.90
N LEU A 304 18.17 5.31 8.43
CA LEU A 304 17.89 6.72 8.68
C LEU A 304 18.76 7.31 9.79
N VAL A 305 19.01 6.57 10.86
CA VAL A 305 19.90 7.02 11.95
C VAL A 305 21.31 7.19 11.40
N ASP A 306 21.79 6.22 10.63
CA ASP A 306 23.13 6.24 10.02
C ASP A 306 23.26 7.37 8.99
N ALA A 307 22.20 7.63 8.21
CA ALA A 307 22.16 8.72 7.23
C ALA A 307 22.14 10.10 7.89
N THR A 308 21.33 10.29 8.93
CA THR A 308 21.18 11.61 9.57
C THR A 308 22.27 11.90 10.59
N GLY A 309 22.90 10.86 11.14
CA GLY A 309 23.84 10.96 12.27
C GLY A 309 23.19 11.49 13.55
N SER A 310 21.86 11.52 13.63
CA SER A 310 21.12 12.18 14.71
C SER A 310 19.79 11.47 14.99
N GLU A 311 19.70 10.77 16.12
CA GLU A 311 18.48 10.08 16.56
C GLU A 311 17.24 10.99 16.62
N PRO A 312 17.31 12.25 17.11
CA PRO A 312 16.14 13.14 17.10
C PRO A 312 15.63 13.47 15.69
N ILE A 313 16.52 13.65 14.71
CA ILE A 313 16.12 13.95 13.32
C ILE A 313 15.50 12.71 12.69
N ALA A 314 16.13 11.54 12.88
CA ALA A 314 15.58 10.26 12.43
C ALA A 314 14.20 9.98 13.07
N ALA A 315 14.03 10.26 14.35
CA ALA A 315 12.76 10.10 15.06
C ALA A 315 11.67 11.05 14.52
N ALA A 316 12.01 12.30 14.20
CA ALA A 316 11.06 13.23 13.58
C ALA A 316 10.62 12.74 12.19
N MET A 317 11.55 12.27 11.36
CA MET A 317 11.26 11.72 10.04
C MET A 317 10.41 10.45 10.12
N LEU A 318 10.75 9.52 11.02
CA LEU A 318 9.97 8.32 11.29
C LEU A 318 8.58 8.66 11.85
N GLY A 319 8.47 9.68 12.69
CA GLY A 319 7.21 10.22 13.20
C GLY A 319 6.28 10.67 12.07
N LEU A 320 6.82 11.38 11.06
CA LEU A 320 6.05 11.76 9.87
C LEU A 320 5.54 10.54 9.11
N VAL A 321 6.36 9.49 8.95
CA VAL A 321 5.93 8.22 8.33
C VAL A 321 4.83 7.54 9.15
N CYS A 322 4.95 7.52 10.49
CA CYS A 322 3.92 6.98 11.36
C CYS A 322 2.59 7.73 11.21
N VAL A 323 2.63 9.06 11.12
CA VAL A 323 1.43 9.88 10.87
C VAL A 323 0.81 9.55 9.51
N LEU A 324 1.61 9.44 8.45
CA LEU A 324 1.12 9.05 7.11
C LEU A 324 0.47 7.65 7.14
N LEU A 325 1.08 6.69 7.83
CA LEU A 325 0.53 5.35 8.01
C LEU A 325 -0.81 5.40 8.76
N LEU A 326 -0.89 6.13 9.87
CA LEU A 326 -2.13 6.26 10.65
C LEU A 326 -3.28 6.90 9.84
N VAL A 327 -2.99 7.96 9.08
CA VAL A 327 -3.99 8.59 8.21
C VAL A 327 -4.47 7.62 7.13
N THR A 328 -3.55 6.91 6.47
CA THR A 328 -3.92 5.95 5.42
C THR A 328 -4.72 4.77 5.99
N ARG A 329 -4.49 4.32 7.24
CA ARG A 329 -5.36 3.31 7.89
C ARG A 329 -6.79 3.79 8.07
N GLY A 330 -6.99 5.07 8.39
CA GLY A 330 -8.33 5.66 8.46
C GLY A 330 -9.06 5.63 7.11
N LEU A 331 -8.33 5.78 6.01
CA LEU A 331 -8.84 5.62 4.65
C LEU A 331 -9.16 4.15 4.34
N ASP A 332 -8.21 3.23 4.56
CA ASP A 332 -8.37 1.79 4.26
C ASP A 332 -9.65 1.19 4.90
N LEU A 333 -9.94 1.59 6.14
CA LEU A 333 -11.06 1.03 6.88
C LEU A 333 -12.41 1.56 6.37
N TYR A 334 -12.44 2.81 5.87
CA TYR A 334 -13.64 3.36 5.23
C TYR A 334 -14.12 2.48 4.09
N PHE A 335 -13.20 1.92 3.33
CA PHE A 335 -13.52 1.10 2.17
C PHE A 335 -13.79 -0.35 2.54
N SER A 336 -13.02 -0.91 3.49
CA SER A 336 -13.29 -2.26 4.01
C SER A 336 -14.71 -2.42 4.56
N CYS A 337 -15.26 -1.35 5.17
CA CYS A 337 -16.64 -1.33 5.68
C CYS A 337 -17.71 -1.06 4.61
N ARG A 338 -17.34 -0.63 3.40
CA ARG A 338 -18.26 -0.29 2.31
C ARG A 338 -18.25 -1.26 1.14
N VAL A 339 -17.38 -2.28 1.12
CA VAL A 339 -17.49 -3.38 0.16
C VAL A 339 -18.90 -3.97 0.29
N PRO A 340 -19.76 -3.86 -0.74
CA PRO A 340 -21.15 -4.28 -0.61
C PRO A 340 -21.20 -5.80 -0.43
N HIS A 341 -21.83 -6.22 0.68
CA HIS A 341 -22.26 -7.59 0.95
C HIS A 341 -23.45 -7.98 0.07
#